data_AF-A0A820IYA6-F1
#
_entry.id   AF-A0A820IYA6-F1
#
_cell.length_a   1.000
_cell.length_b   1.000
_cell.length_c   1.000
_cell.angle_alpha   90.00
_cell.angle_beta   90.00
_cell.angle_gamma   90.00
#
_symmetry.space_group_name_H-M   'P 1'
#
loop_
_entity.id
_entity.type
_entity.pdbx_description
1 polymer ?
#
loop_
_entity_poly.entity_id
_entity_poly.type
_entity_poly.pdbx_seq_one_letter_code
_entity_poly.pdbx_strand_id
1 'polypeptide(L)'
;IAEPTYEEEAQTFTGLVQAMYDTNTVAIVRKCFSERSSPELGFLRPHIAHDHICMYYVKLPFAEDLREFNFDNLDVIKRNLPSDEQLKTVDNLITTMDLSHADRGREEAFQPELISNPYIQRMFQSIAQRAVTPDEPLSLSNTIMEMNDTLIQSIARKSKRTLDTVHEQFILRDTNRRQKIATGEALFGNNDISAKKARLEDNNEEFTTDS
;
A
#
# COMPACT_ATOMS: atom_id res chain seq x y z
N ILE A 1 -0.70 -21.56 19.23
CA ILE A 1 -0.03 -22.89 19.18
C ILE A 1 -0.05 -23.42 20.59
N ALA A 2 -0.25 -24.72 20.79
CA ALA A 2 -0.20 -25.32 22.12
C ALA A 2 1.20 -25.21 22.73
N GLU A 3 1.30 -25.09 24.05
CA GLU A 3 2.60 -25.10 24.72
C GLU A 3 3.26 -26.47 24.57
N PRO A 4 4.56 -26.53 24.23
CA PRO A 4 5.24 -27.80 23.94
C PRO A 4 5.49 -28.67 25.18
N THR A 5 5.24 -28.15 26.38
CA THR A 5 5.52 -28.83 27.65
C THR A 5 4.45 -29.85 28.04
N TYR A 6 3.20 -29.66 27.60
CA TYR A 6 2.06 -30.46 28.03
C TYR A 6 1.38 -31.16 26.83
N GLU A 7 1.67 -32.45 26.68
CA GLU A 7 1.19 -33.25 25.54
C GLU A 7 -0.34 -33.41 25.52
N GLU A 8 -0.97 -33.60 26.68
CA GLU A 8 -2.42 -33.69 26.86
C GLU A 8 -3.15 -32.41 26.38
N GLU A 9 -2.56 -31.24 26.69
CA GLU A 9 -3.10 -29.94 26.27
C GLU A 9 -2.94 -29.74 24.75
N ALA A 10 -1.82 -30.18 24.18
CA ALA A 10 -1.59 -30.15 22.74
C ALA A 10 -2.58 -31.03 21.97
N GLN A 11 -2.90 -32.22 22.49
CA GLN A 11 -3.92 -33.09 21.89
C GLN A 11 -5.31 -32.45 21.96
N THR A 12 -5.67 -31.88 23.11
CA THR A 12 -6.97 -31.19 23.30
C THR A 12 -7.10 -29.98 22.36
N PHE A 13 -6.05 -29.15 22.27
CA PHE A 13 -6.01 -28.02 21.36
C PHE A 13 -6.14 -28.47 19.89
N THR A 14 -5.43 -29.52 19.50
CA THR A 14 -5.48 -30.08 18.15
C THR A 14 -6.89 -30.58 17.80
N GLY A 15 -7.53 -31.32 18.72
CA GLY A 15 -8.92 -31.77 18.53
C GLY A 15 -9.90 -30.60 18.37
N LEU A 16 -9.71 -29.52 19.12
CA LEU A 16 -10.51 -28.31 18.99
C LEU A 16 -10.30 -27.62 17.63
N VAL A 17 -9.05 -27.43 17.19
CA VAL A 17 -8.74 -26.82 15.90
C VAL A 17 -9.34 -27.63 14.76
N GLN A 18 -9.22 -28.95 14.80
CA GLN A 18 -9.78 -29.86 13.81
C GLN A 18 -11.31 -29.75 13.76
N ALA A 19 -11.97 -29.82 14.92
CA ALA A 19 -13.43 -29.69 14.99
C ALA A 19 -13.93 -28.34 14.44
N MET A 20 -13.21 -27.24 14.74
CA MET A 20 -13.54 -25.91 14.20
C MET A 20 -13.34 -25.85 12.67
N TYR A 21 -12.27 -26.48 12.18
CA TYR A 21 -11.98 -26.57 10.75
C TYR A 21 -13.07 -27.37 10.01
N ASP A 22 -13.45 -28.53 10.51
CA ASP A 22 -14.44 -29.43 9.90
C ASP A 22 -15.85 -28.81 9.90
N THR A 23 -16.18 -28.02 10.93
CA THR A 23 -17.49 -27.35 11.05
C THR A 23 -17.54 -25.97 10.41
N ASN A 24 -16.41 -25.48 9.84
CA ASN A 24 -16.26 -24.12 9.30
C ASN A 24 -16.70 -23.04 10.32
N THR A 25 -16.28 -23.20 11.58
CA THR A 25 -16.60 -22.28 12.68
C THR A 25 -15.39 -21.49 13.15
N VAL A 26 -15.66 -20.33 13.77
CA VAL A 26 -14.65 -19.47 14.39
C VAL A 26 -15.02 -19.23 15.86
N ALA A 27 -14.03 -19.02 16.72
CA ALA A 27 -14.26 -18.73 18.13
C ALA A 27 -14.10 -17.24 18.39
N ILE A 28 -15.11 -16.60 19.01
CA ILE A 28 -15.00 -15.22 19.49
C ILE A 28 -14.38 -15.24 20.87
N VAL A 29 -13.30 -14.48 21.05
CA VAL A 29 -12.51 -14.48 22.28
C VAL A 29 -12.24 -13.07 22.79
N ARG A 30 -12.14 -12.96 24.11
CA ARG A 30 -11.61 -11.78 24.79
C ARG A 30 -10.14 -12.03 25.10
N LYS A 31 -9.26 -11.20 24.56
CA LYS A 31 -7.82 -11.25 24.80
C LYS A 31 -7.40 -10.11 25.73
N CYS A 32 -6.72 -10.42 26.83
CA CYS A 32 -6.08 -9.44 27.70
C CYS A 32 -4.61 -9.86 27.86
N PHE A 33 -3.66 -9.06 27.38
CA PHE A 33 -2.25 -9.43 27.43
C PHE A 33 -1.68 -9.38 28.85
N SER A 34 -2.07 -8.39 29.63
CA SER A 34 -1.69 -8.22 31.04
C SER A 34 -2.80 -7.50 31.80
N GLU A 35 -2.72 -7.47 33.13
CA GLU A 35 -3.67 -6.73 33.98
C GLU A 35 -3.74 -5.23 33.65
N ARG A 36 -2.67 -4.66 33.07
CA ARG A 36 -2.59 -3.25 32.67
C ARG A 36 -3.06 -2.99 31.24
N SER A 37 -3.27 -4.05 30.46
CA SER A 37 -3.66 -3.94 29.06
C SER A 37 -5.17 -3.85 28.94
N SER A 38 -5.65 -2.94 28.08
CA SER A 38 -7.07 -2.90 27.75
C SER A 38 -7.51 -4.22 27.11
N PRO A 39 -8.70 -4.75 27.46
CA PRO A 39 -9.24 -5.95 26.83
C PRO A 39 -9.46 -5.71 25.33
N GLU A 40 -9.08 -6.70 24.53
CA GLU A 40 -9.33 -6.74 23.10
C GLU A 40 -10.39 -7.79 22.80
N LEU A 41 -11.32 -7.47 21.90
CA LEU A 41 -12.20 -8.45 21.28
C LEU A 41 -11.55 -8.94 19.99
N GLY A 42 -11.64 -10.23 19.72
CA GLY A 42 -11.13 -10.81 18.48
C GLY A 42 -11.77 -12.15 18.19
N PHE A 43 -11.44 -12.72 17.04
CA PHE A 43 -11.79 -14.09 16.72
C PHE A 43 -10.54 -14.94 16.45
N LEU A 44 -10.68 -16.24 16.69
CA LEU A 44 -9.70 -17.27 16.37
C LEU A 44 -10.17 -18.04 15.15
N ARG A 45 -9.34 -18.03 14.10
CA ARG A 45 -9.52 -18.83 12.90
C ARG A 45 -8.65 -20.08 12.98
N PRO A 46 -9.20 -21.30 12.78
CA PRO A 46 -8.39 -22.51 12.73
C PRO A 46 -7.51 -22.52 11.48
N HIS A 47 -6.25 -22.95 11.62
CA HIS A 47 -5.31 -23.13 10.51
C HIS A 47 -4.54 -24.44 10.68
N ILE A 48 -4.62 -25.28 9.65
CA ILE A 48 -3.96 -26.58 9.59
C ILE A 48 -2.97 -26.51 8.42
N ALA A 49 -1.68 -26.51 8.74
CA ALA A 49 -0.60 -26.64 7.77
C ALA A 49 0.00 -28.05 7.84
N HIS A 50 0.86 -28.38 6.89
CA HIS A 50 1.51 -29.71 6.84
C HIS A 50 2.48 -29.93 8.01
N ASP A 51 3.08 -28.85 8.52
CA ASP A 51 4.14 -28.84 9.52
C ASP A 51 3.64 -28.47 10.92
N HIS A 52 2.52 -27.73 11.03
CA HIS A 52 1.98 -27.31 12.31
C HIS A 52 0.46 -27.03 12.27
N ILE A 53 -0.17 -27.12 13.45
CA ILE A 53 -1.57 -26.77 13.68
C ILE A 53 -1.61 -25.54 14.57
N CYS A 54 -2.33 -24.49 14.14
CA CYS A 54 -2.44 -23.25 14.90
C CYS A 54 -3.81 -22.58 14.75
N MET A 55 -4.00 -21.50 15.50
CA MET A 55 -5.13 -20.59 15.33
C MET A 55 -4.60 -19.19 15.12
N TYR A 56 -5.17 -18.47 14.15
CA TYR A 56 -4.88 -17.05 13.94
C TYR A 56 -5.84 -16.21 14.78
N TYR A 57 -5.28 -15.36 15.63
CA TYR A 57 -6.03 -14.32 16.30
C TYR A 57 -6.12 -13.08 15.43
N VAL A 58 -7.34 -12.62 15.16
CA VAL A 58 -7.62 -11.37 14.45
C VAL A 58 -8.47 -10.49 15.36
N LYS A 59 -8.00 -9.27 15.63
CA LYS A 59 -8.72 -8.28 16.45
C LYS A 59 -9.98 -7.82 15.72
N LEU A 60 -11.10 -7.80 16.44
CA LEU A 60 -12.36 -7.26 15.98
C LEU A 60 -12.50 -5.78 16.38
N PRO A 61 -13.10 -4.95 15.52
CA PRO A 61 -13.45 -3.59 15.89
C PRO A 61 -14.56 -3.58 16.95
N PHE A 62 -14.52 -2.60 17.85
CA PHE A 62 -15.66 -2.30 18.72
C PHE A 62 -16.69 -1.44 18.00
N ALA A 63 -17.85 -1.23 18.63
CA ALA A 63 -18.91 -0.41 18.06
C ALA A 63 -18.45 1.04 17.82
N GLU A 64 -17.53 1.55 18.64
CA GLU A 64 -16.96 2.89 18.53
C GLU A 64 -15.95 3.02 17.38
N ASP A 65 -15.37 1.91 16.92
CA ASP A 65 -14.42 1.88 15.79
C ASP A 65 -15.13 1.91 14.43
N LEU A 66 -16.43 1.58 14.39
CA LEU A 66 -17.23 1.56 13.17
C LEU A 66 -17.50 2.98 12.69
N ARG A 67 -17.20 3.23 11.41
CA ARG A 67 -17.51 4.50 10.73
C ARG A 67 -18.56 4.24 9.67
N GLU A 68 -19.74 4.78 9.90
CA GLU A 68 -20.84 4.71 8.93
C GLU A 68 -20.64 5.78 7.86
N PHE A 69 -20.35 5.34 6.64
CA PHE A 69 -20.30 6.18 5.46
C PHE A 69 -21.43 5.77 4.51
N ASN A 70 -22.30 6.72 4.19
CA ASN A 70 -23.34 6.52 3.20
C ASN A 70 -22.77 6.82 1.82
N PHE A 71 -22.61 5.79 1.00
CA PHE A 71 -22.24 5.90 -0.40
C PHE A 71 -23.44 5.61 -1.29
N ASP A 72 -23.59 6.36 -2.38
CA ASP A 72 -24.60 6.07 -3.37
C ASP A 72 -24.29 4.75 -4.08
N ASN A 73 -25.33 3.97 -4.39
CA ASN A 73 -25.16 2.73 -5.12
C ASN A 73 -24.74 3.02 -6.57
N LEU A 74 -23.53 2.60 -6.94
CA LEU A 74 -22.97 2.80 -8.27
C LEU A 74 -23.80 2.11 -9.38
N ASP A 75 -24.49 1.01 -9.07
CA ASP A 75 -25.30 0.25 -10.03
C ASP A 75 -26.61 0.97 -10.41
N VAL A 76 -27.05 1.91 -9.58
CA VAL A 76 -28.31 2.66 -9.78
C VAL A 76 -28.06 3.98 -10.49
N ILE A 77 -26.83 4.50 -10.43
CA ILE A 77 -26.47 5.77 -11.04
C ILE A 77 -26.37 5.59 -12.55
N LYS A 78 -27.45 5.92 -13.26
CA LYS A 78 -27.55 5.85 -14.74
C LYS A 78 -26.42 6.57 -15.48
N ARG A 79 -25.77 7.55 -14.87
CA ARG A 79 -24.64 8.29 -15.47
C ARG A 79 -23.33 7.50 -15.48
N ASN A 80 -23.21 6.50 -14.62
CA ASN A 80 -21.99 5.72 -14.41
C ASN A 80 -22.12 4.28 -14.93
N LEU A 81 -23.26 3.94 -15.55
CA LEU A 81 -23.48 2.60 -16.07
C LEU A 81 -22.58 2.37 -17.30
N PRO A 82 -21.70 1.37 -17.30
CA PRO A 82 -20.77 1.13 -18.39
C PRO A 82 -21.49 0.59 -19.63
N SER A 83 -20.93 0.89 -20.80
CA SER A 83 -21.32 0.26 -22.07
C SER A 83 -20.79 -1.19 -22.14
N ASP A 84 -21.45 -2.06 -22.91
CA ASP A 84 -21.00 -3.43 -23.18
C ASP A 84 -19.57 -3.47 -23.76
N GLU A 85 -19.19 -2.45 -24.53
CA GLU A 85 -17.83 -2.32 -25.07
C GLU A 85 -16.82 -1.98 -23.98
N GLN A 86 -17.20 -1.15 -23.01
CA GLN A 86 -16.34 -0.78 -21.88
C GLN A 86 -16.14 -1.98 -20.96
N LEU A 87 -17.19 -2.78 -20.72
CA LEU A 87 -17.09 -4.02 -19.95
C LEU A 87 -16.11 -5.00 -20.59
N LYS A 88 -16.24 -5.26 -21.90
CA LYS A 88 -15.31 -6.15 -22.63
C LYS A 88 -13.87 -5.66 -22.60
N THR A 89 -13.65 -4.35 -22.69
CA THR A 89 -12.30 -3.78 -22.61
C THR A 89 -11.68 -3.99 -21.23
N VAL A 90 -12.47 -3.83 -20.15
CA VAL A 90 -12.01 -4.09 -18.78
C VAL A 90 -11.76 -5.58 -18.56
N ASP A 91 -12.61 -6.47 -19.08
CA ASP A 91 -12.38 -7.92 -19.02
C ASP A 91 -11.07 -8.34 -19.71
N ASN A 92 -10.81 -7.77 -20.88
CA ASN A 92 -9.53 -7.95 -21.57
C ASN A 92 -8.37 -7.38 -20.74
N LEU A 93 -8.55 -6.24 -20.06
CA LEU A 93 -7.52 -5.65 -19.21
C LEU A 93 -7.17 -6.59 -18.06
N ILE A 94 -8.17 -7.10 -17.34
CA ILE A 94 -8.01 -8.06 -16.25
C ILE A 94 -7.23 -9.29 -16.74
N THR A 95 -7.63 -9.86 -17.88
CA THR A 95 -6.97 -11.03 -18.47
C THR A 95 -5.51 -10.74 -18.86
N THR A 96 -5.21 -9.56 -19.41
CA THR A 96 -3.84 -9.21 -19.83
C THR A 96 -2.91 -8.85 -18.67
N MET A 97 -3.45 -8.37 -17.55
CA MET A 97 -2.70 -7.97 -16.35
C MET A 97 -2.76 -8.99 -15.22
N ASP A 98 -3.21 -10.21 -15.52
CA ASP A 98 -3.27 -11.30 -14.54
C ASP A 98 -1.87 -11.69 -14.05
N LEU A 99 -1.73 -11.80 -12.73
CA LEU A 99 -0.50 -12.18 -12.01
C LEU A 99 -0.63 -13.53 -11.31
N SER A 100 -1.82 -14.14 -11.33
CA SER A 100 -2.11 -15.37 -10.60
C SER A 100 -1.41 -16.59 -11.16
N HIS A 101 -0.88 -16.56 -12.39
CA HIS A 101 -0.19 -17.69 -13.02
C HIS A 101 1.12 -17.26 -13.69
N ALA A 102 2.19 -18.04 -13.49
CA ALA A 102 3.43 -17.84 -14.23
C ALA A 102 3.54 -18.83 -15.40
N ASP A 103 3.89 -18.34 -16.60
CA ASP A 103 4.15 -19.13 -17.82
C ASP A 103 5.30 -20.17 -17.66
N ARG A 104 5.99 -20.23 -16.51
CA ARG A 104 7.21 -21.02 -16.29
C ARG A 104 7.24 -21.75 -14.94
N GLY A 105 6.18 -22.48 -14.61
CA GLY A 105 6.19 -23.46 -13.52
C GLY A 105 6.29 -22.89 -12.11
N ARG A 106 6.01 -21.59 -11.92
CA ARG A 106 5.68 -21.04 -10.59
C ARG A 106 4.16 -20.98 -10.47
N GLU A 107 3.67 -21.08 -9.24
CA GLU A 107 2.24 -20.93 -8.94
C GLU A 107 1.78 -19.49 -9.20
N GLU A 108 2.58 -18.48 -8.86
CA GLU A 108 2.24 -17.05 -8.99
C GLU A 108 3.36 -16.24 -9.70
N ALA A 109 2.99 -15.27 -10.55
CA ALA A 109 3.95 -14.45 -11.29
C ALA A 109 4.64 -13.40 -10.41
N PHE A 110 3.94 -12.88 -9.39
CA PHE A 110 4.44 -11.88 -8.45
C PHE A 110 4.08 -12.25 -7.01
N GLN A 111 5.06 -12.38 -6.12
CA GLN A 111 4.84 -12.77 -4.72
C GLN A 111 5.28 -11.65 -3.77
N PRO A 112 4.37 -10.75 -3.36
CA PRO A 112 4.69 -9.65 -2.45
C PRO A 112 5.26 -10.11 -1.11
N GLU A 113 4.87 -11.28 -0.62
CA GLU A 113 5.29 -11.83 0.67
C GLU A 113 6.80 -12.14 0.73
N LEU A 114 7.40 -12.48 -0.42
CA LEU A 114 8.84 -12.74 -0.52
C LEU A 114 9.67 -11.46 -0.71
N ILE A 115 9.02 -10.32 -0.93
CA ILE A 115 9.69 -9.05 -1.17
C ILE A 115 9.98 -8.38 0.18
N SER A 116 11.27 -8.13 0.41
CA SER A 116 11.73 -7.40 1.59
C SER A 116 11.30 -5.93 1.55
N ASN A 117 11.11 -5.32 2.73
CA ASN A 117 10.68 -3.93 2.81
C ASN A 117 11.74 -2.98 2.18
N PRO A 118 11.38 -2.25 1.11
CA PRO A 118 12.33 -1.40 0.39
C PRO A 118 12.90 -0.26 1.23
N TYR A 119 12.11 0.25 2.17
CA TYR A 119 12.51 1.37 3.03
C TYR A 119 13.73 1.02 3.88
N ILE A 120 13.76 -0.18 4.46
CA ILE A 120 14.84 -0.63 5.34
C ILE A 120 16.13 -0.80 4.56
N GLN A 121 16.06 -1.44 3.38
CA GLN A 121 17.22 -1.61 2.52
C GLN A 121 17.78 -0.26 2.04
N ARG A 122 16.91 0.68 1.66
CA ARG A 122 17.31 2.04 1.27
C ARG A 122 17.97 2.80 2.42
N MET A 123 17.45 2.65 3.63
CA MET A 123 18.04 3.26 4.83
C MET A 123 19.47 2.74 5.04
N PHE A 124 19.69 1.42 5.01
CA PHE A 124 21.03 0.85 5.19
C PHE A 124 22.00 1.21 4.06
N GLN A 125 21.53 1.25 2.81
CA GLN A 125 22.33 1.72 1.68
C GLN A 125 22.79 3.17 1.88
N SER A 126 21.88 4.03 2.36
CA SER A 126 22.20 5.44 2.62
C SER A 126 23.20 5.61 3.76
N ILE A 127 23.06 4.82 4.83
CA ILE A 127 24.01 4.79 5.96
C ILE A 127 25.38 4.31 5.49
N ALA A 128 25.43 3.20 4.74
CA ALA A 128 26.67 2.65 4.20
C ALA A 128 27.36 3.66 3.26
N GLN A 129 26.60 4.31 2.39
CA GLN A 129 27.13 5.36 1.51
C GLN A 129 27.70 6.51 2.33
N ARG A 130 26.96 7.04 3.32
CA ARG A 130 27.46 8.17 4.14
C ARG A 130 28.69 7.80 4.98
N ALA A 131 28.84 6.54 5.37
CA ALA A 131 30.01 6.05 6.10
C ALA A 131 31.27 5.98 5.22
N VAL A 132 31.12 5.66 3.93
CA VAL A 132 32.24 5.53 2.98
C VAL A 132 32.53 6.84 2.25
N THR A 133 31.49 7.53 1.77
CA THR A 133 31.56 8.82 1.07
C THR A 133 30.69 9.87 1.79
N PRO A 134 31.27 10.60 2.78
CA PRO A 134 30.51 11.53 3.60
C PRO A 134 30.03 12.78 2.84
N ASP A 135 30.81 13.26 1.87
CA ASP A 135 30.56 14.53 1.16
C ASP A 135 29.75 14.35 -0.13
N GLU A 136 29.53 13.11 -0.58
CA GLU A 136 28.79 12.83 -1.80
C GLU A 136 27.27 12.92 -1.54
N PRO A 137 26.47 13.44 -2.50
CA PRO A 137 25.03 13.34 -2.41
C PRO A 137 24.58 11.87 -2.38
N LEU A 138 23.50 11.59 -1.65
CA LEU A 138 22.94 10.25 -1.60
C LEU A 138 22.54 9.81 -3.02
N SER A 139 22.99 8.63 -3.42
CA SER A 139 22.67 8.06 -4.73
C SER A 139 21.16 7.88 -4.85
N LEU A 140 20.53 8.27 -5.95
CA LEU A 140 19.11 8.00 -6.21
C LEU A 140 18.86 6.57 -6.70
N SER A 141 19.88 5.71 -6.68
CA SER A 141 19.78 4.35 -7.23
C SER A 141 18.73 3.56 -6.44
N ASN A 142 17.69 3.16 -7.17
CA ASN A 142 16.57 2.37 -6.70
C ASN A 142 16.81 0.91 -7.05
N THR A 143 17.88 0.31 -6.53
CA THR A 143 18.20 -1.12 -6.73
C THR A 143 17.02 -2.05 -6.42
N ILE A 144 16.06 -1.57 -5.61
CA ILE A 144 14.84 -2.29 -5.22
C ILE A 144 13.73 -2.21 -6.28
N MET A 145 13.65 -1.12 -7.05
CA MET A 145 12.78 -1.07 -8.24
C MET A 145 13.33 -2.02 -9.31
N GLU A 146 14.66 -2.05 -9.49
CA GLU A 146 15.34 -2.88 -10.48
C GLU A 146 15.07 -4.39 -10.30
N MET A 147 14.82 -4.86 -9.06
CA MET A 147 14.51 -6.27 -8.77
C MET A 147 13.22 -6.77 -9.44
N ASN A 148 12.21 -5.90 -9.60
CA ASN A 148 10.92 -6.25 -10.19
C ASN A 148 10.72 -5.65 -11.58
N ASP A 149 11.65 -4.83 -12.06
CA ASP A 149 11.54 -4.12 -13.33
C ASP A 149 11.33 -5.07 -14.51
N THR A 150 11.94 -6.25 -14.51
CA THR A 150 11.77 -7.21 -15.62
C THR A 150 10.33 -7.72 -15.75
N LEU A 151 9.69 -8.03 -14.62
CA LEU A 151 8.30 -8.46 -14.58
C LEU A 151 7.38 -7.29 -14.94
N ILE A 152 7.60 -6.13 -14.34
CA ILE A 152 6.83 -4.90 -14.61
C ILE A 152 6.89 -4.54 -16.10
N GLN A 153 8.09 -4.56 -16.70
CA GLN A 153 8.26 -4.29 -18.12
C GLN A 153 7.58 -5.34 -19.00
N SER A 154 7.58 -6.61 -18.60
CA SER A 154 6.90 -7.67 -19.36
C SER A 154 5.38 -7.47 -19.37
N ILE A 155 4.79 -7.13 -18.22
CA ILE A 155 3.35 -6.87 -18.09
C ILE A 155 3.00 -5.59 -18.83
N ALA A 156 3.76 -4.51 -18.64
CA ALA A 156 3.54 -3.23 -19.31
C ALA A 156 3.58 -3.38 -20.84
N ARG A 157 4.45 -4.25 -21.38
CA ARG A 157 4.48 -4.56 -22.82
C ARG A 157 3.26 -5.36 -23.26
N LYS A 158 2.82 -6.35 -22.46
CA LYS A 158 1.62 -7.17 -22.74
C LYS A 158 0.34 -6.32 -22.73
N SER A 159 0.16 -5.47 -21.71
CA SER A 159 -1.07 -4.71 -21.48
C SER A 159 -1.15 -3.38 -22.24
N LYS A 160 -0.06 -2.91 -22.87
CA LYS A 160 -0.02 -1.61 -23.57
C LYS A 160 -1.20 -1.39 -24.51
N ARG A 161 -1.49 -2.37 -25.39
CA ARG A 161 -2.59 -2.25 -26.36
C ARG A 161 -3.95 -2.11 -25.69
N THR A 162 -4.18 -2.89 -24.64
CA THR A 162 -5.45 -2.83 -23.89
C THR A 162 -5.58 -1.50 -23.14
N LEU A 163 -4.49 -1.00 -22.57
CA LEU A 163 -4.47 0.31 -21.91
C LEU A 163 -4.73 1.46 -22.89
N ASP A 164 -4.21 1.38 -24.11
CA ASP A 164 -4.50 2.37 -25.14
C ASP A 164 -6.01 2.38 -25.46
N THR A 165 -6.66 1.21 -25.58
CA THR A 165 -8.12 1.12 -25.80
C THR A 165 -8.93 1.61 -24.60
N VAL A 166 -8.47 1.38 -23.37
CA VAL A 166 -9.11 1.92 -22.15
C VAL A 166 -9.03 3.44 -22.17
N HIS A 167 -7.86 4.00 -22.49
CA HIS A 167 -7.67 5.45 -22.55
C HIS A 167 -8.60 6.11 -23.59
N GLU A 168 -8.86 5.44 -24.72
CA GLU A 168 -9.80 5.92 -25.74
C GLU A 168 -11.26 5.86 -25.28
N GLN A 169 -11.66 4.78 -24.59
CA GLN A 169 -13.05 4.57 -24.16
C GLN A 169 -13.45 5.31 -22.87
N PHE A 170 -12.47 5.63 -22.00
CA PHE A 170 -12.69 6.30 -20.72
C PHE A 170 -12.09 7.71 -20.73
N ILE A 171 -12.91 8.69 -21.13
CA ILE A 171 -12.47 10.09 -21.23
C ILE A 171 -12.33 10.68 -19.83
N LEU A 172 -11.09 10.86 -19.39
CA LEU A 172 -10.77 11.55 -18.14
C LEU A 172 -10.61 13.05 -18.41
N ARG A 173 -11.15 13.87 -17.51
CA ARG A 173 -10.97 15.34 -17.53
C ARG A 173 -10.36 15.78 -16.22
N ASP A 174 -9.24 16.46 -16.30
CA ASP A 174 -8.66 17.11 -15.13
C ASP A 174 -9.58 18.23 -14.65
N THR A 175 -9.90 18.19 -13.36
CA THR A 175 -10.56 19.30 -12.69
C THR A 175 -9.49 20.08 -11.90
N ASN A 176 -9.46 21.41 -12.05
CA ASN A 176 -8.56 22.31 -11.32
C ASN A 176 -8.61 22.00 -9.79
N ARG A 177 -7.55 21.98 -8.98
CA ARG A 177 -6.15 22.41 -9.08
C ARG A 177 -5.43 21.75 -7.89
N ARG A 178 -4.40 20.92 -8.09
CA ARG A 178 -3.42 20.69 -7.00
C ARG A 178 -2.64 21.98 -6.86
N GLN A 179 -2.79 22.70 -5.74
CA GLN A 179 -1.91 23.84 -5.44
C GLN A 179 -0.49 23.30 -5.41
N LYS A 180 0.36 23.76 -6.35
CA LYS A 180 1.79 23.48 -6.29
C LYS A 180 2.29 24.19 -5.04
N ILE A 181 2.56 23.41 -3.99
CA ILE A 181 3.35 23.87 -2.84
C ILE A 181 4.65 24.42 -3.43
N ALA A 182 5.03 25.64 -3.06
CA ALA A 182 6.25 26.27 -3.54
C ALA A 182 7.44 25.36 -3.27
N THR A 183 8.00 24.77 -4.33
CA THR A 183 9.19 23.92 -4.24
C THR A 183 10.42 24.77 -3.94
N GLY A 184 11.42 24.20 -3.26
CA GLY A 184 12.68 24.89 -2.94
C GLY A 184 13.37 25.49 -4.18
N GLU A 185 13.22 24.88 -5.36
CA GLU A 185 13.67 25.47 -6.63
C GLU A 185 13.02 26.81 -6.95
N ALA A 186 11.72 26.99 -6.66
CA ALA A 186 11.02 28.26 -6.88
C ALA A 186 11.45 29.35 -5.89
N LEU A 187 11.95 28.97 -4.72
CA LEU A 187 12.40 29.89 -3.66
C LEU A 187 13.91 30.20 -3.76
N PHE A 188 14.72 29.29 -4.28
CA PHE A 188 16.18 29.36 -4.24
C PHE A 188 16.88 29.20 -5.60
N GLY A 189 16.14 29.04 -6.70
CA GLY A 189 16.68 28.64 -8.00
C GLY A 189 17.46 29.71 -8.81
N ASN A 190 17.46 30.99 -8.41
CA ASN A 190 18.21 32.03 -9.12
C ASN A 190 19.22 32.71 -8.18
N ASN A 191 20.48 32.28 -8.25
CA ASN A 191 21.63 32.94 -7.62
C ASN A 191 22.16 34.10 -8.49
N ASP A 192 21.32 35.10 -8.77
CA ASP A 192 21.82 36.43 -9.17
C ASP A 192 21.83 37.33 -7.93
N ILE A 193 23.00 37.38 -7.27
CA ILE A 193 23.24 38.17 -6.04
C ILE A 193 23.11 39.69 -6.29
N SER A 194 23.04 40.14 -7.55
CA SER A 194 22.91 41.56 -7.90
C SER A 194 21.49 42.14 -7.68
N ALA A 195 20.43 41.34 -7.84
CA ALA A 195 19.06 41.84 -7.71
C ALA A 195 18.58 42.01 -6.25
N LYS A 196 19.30 41.43 -5.28
CA LYS A 196 18.93 41.49 -3.86
C LYS A 196 19.17 42.85 -3.21
N LYS A 197 19.95 43.74 -3.84
CA LYS A 197 20.17 45.09 -3.30
C LYS A 197 19.08 46.09 -3.72
N ALA A 198 18.40 45.85 -4.85
CA ALA A 198 17.36 46.76 -5.36
C ALA A 198 16.00 46.57 -4.69
N ARG A 199 15.58 45.35 -4.37
CA ARG A 199 14.24 45.07 -3.81
C ARG A 199 14.06 45.40 -2.32
N LEU A 200 15.14 45.68 -1.60
CA LEU A 200 15.09 46.06 -0.18
C LEU A 200 14.87 47.56 0.02
N GLU A 201 15.11 48.39 -1.00
CA GLU A 201 14.89 49.84 -0.92
C GLU A 201 13.44 50.22 -1.29
N ASP A 202 12.80 49.54 -2.24
CA ASP A 202 11.40 49.83 -2.65
C ASP A 202 10.34 49.53 -1.57
N ASN A 203 10.62 48.65 -0.60
CA ASN A 203 9.65 48.28 0.43
C ASN A 203 9.65 49.21 1.66
N ASN A 204 10.54 50.21 1.72
CA ASN A 204 10.63 51.11 2.87
C ASN A 204 9.87 52.44 2.68
N GLU A 205 9.27 52.71 1.52
CA GLU A 205 8.57 53.97 1.26
C GLU A 205 7.04 53.93 1.49
N GLU A 206 6.44 52.76 1.74
CA GLU A 206 4.98 52.64 1.97
C GLU A 206 4.53 52.72 3.45
N PHE A 207 5.40 53.14 4.37
CA PHE A 207 5.03 53.25 5.79
C PHE A 207 5.26 54.65 6.39
N THR A 208 4.74 55.69 5.76
CA THR A 208 4.48 56.97 6.46
C THR A 208 3.20 57.64 5.94
N THR A 209 2.19 57.72 6.82
CA THR A 209 1.16 58.77 7.03
C THR A 209 -0.21 58.18 7.36
N ASP A 210 -0.51 58.08 8.66
CA ASP A 210 -1.80 58.52 9.21
C ASP A 210 -1.69 58.60 10.75
N SER A 211 -1.46 59.83 11.23
CA SER A 211 -1.91 60.44 12.51
C SER A 211 -1.35 61.85 12.62
#